data_AF-A0AAE0N1D4-F1
#
_entry.id   AF-A0AAE0N1D4-F1
#
_cell.length_a   1.000
_cell.length_b   1.000
_cell.length_c   1.000
_cell.angle_alpha   90.00
_cell.angle_beta   90.00
_cell.angle_gamma   90.00
#
_symmetry.space_group_name_H-M   'P 1'
#
loop_
_entity.id
_entity.type
_entity.pdbx_description
1 polymer ?
#
loop_
_entity_poly.entity_id
_entity_poly.type
_entity_poly.pdbx_seq_one_letter_code
_entity_poly.pdbx_strand_id
1 'polypeptide(L)' 'SPEAESNAEIRARLDDAFTEVMGRLRAAPDTYVMRPDEFSLSNYFQHRFDRKDKMIMGARKRYWQCTTA' A
#
# COMPACT_ATOMS: atom_id res chain seq x y z
N SER A 1 10.88 -21.13 -16.70
CA SER A 1 12.24 -20.61 -16.44
C SER A 1 12.34 -20.23 -14.98
N PRO A 2 13.48 -20.45 -14.30
CA PRO A 2 13.67 -20.10 -12.89
C PRO A 2 13.36 -18.63 -12.57
N GLU A 3 13.57 -17.71 -13.51
CA GLU A 3 13.24 -16.29 -13.30
C GLU A 3 11.74 -16.02 -13.24
N ALA A 4 10.92 -16.80 -13.96
CA ALA A 4 9.47 -16.64 -13.94
C ALA A 4 8.87 -17.11 -12.61
N GLU A 5 9.44 -18.17 -12.02
CA GLU A 5 9.04 -18.70 -10.71
C GLU A 5 9.44 -17.75 -9.58
N SER A 6 10.69 -17.26 -9.60
CA SER A 6 11.17 -16.24 -8.66
C SER A 6 10.33 -14.95 -8.72
N ASN A 7 9.97 -14.50 -9.92
CA ASN A 7 9.07 -13.35 -10.08
C ASN A 7 7.66 -13.60 -9.52
N ALA A 8 7.16 -14.84 -9.59
CA ALA A 8 5.86 -15.19 -9.01
C ALA A 8 5.91 -15.17 -7.48
N GLU A 9 6.97 -15.69 -6.86
CA GLU A 9 7.15 -15.65 -5.41
C GLU A 9 7.29 -14.22 -4.87
N ILE A 10 8.07 -13.37 -5.55
CA ILE A 10 8.21 -11.96 -5.19
C ILE A 10 6.85 -11.25 -5.26
N ARG A 11 6.07 -11.51 -6.31
CA ARG A 11 4.73 -10.95 -6.46
C ARG A 11 3.78 -11.41 -5.35
N ALA A 12 3.82 -12.68 -4.98
CA ALA A 12 2.99 -13.22 -3.89
C ALA A 12 3.30 -12.53 -2.56
N ARG A 13 4.59 -12.38 -2.21
CA ARG A 13 4.99 -11.68 -0.97
C ARG A 13 4.56 -10.22 -0.95
N LEU A 14 4.68 -9.52 -2.08
CA LEU A 14 4.22 -8.14 -2.20
C LEU A 14 2.70 -8.03 -2.04
N ASP A 15 1.95 -9.02 -2.54
CA ASP A 15 0.50 -9.11 -2.40
C ASP A 15 0.06 -9.32 -0.94
N ASP A 16 0.74 -10.22 -0.23
CA ASP A 16 0.49 -10.49 1.19
C ASP A 16 0.76 -9.25 2.05
N ALA A 17 1.94 -8.63 1.85
CA ALA A 17 2.30 -7.41 2.55
C ALA A 17 1.31 -6.27 2.26
N PHE A 18 0.82 -6.20 1.02
CA PHE A 18 -0.16 -5.19 0.63
C PHE A 18 -1.52 -5.44 1.31
N THR A 19 -1.96 -6.70 1.36
CA THR A 19 -3.19 -7.10 2.05
C THR A 19 -3.14 -6.74 3.53
N GLU A 20 -1.98 -6.92 4.16
CA GLU A 20 -1.77 -6.54 5.56
C GLU A 20 -1.90 -5.03 5.79
N VAL A 21 -1.25 -4.21 4.94
CA VAL A 21 -1.37 -2.73 4.99
C VAL A 21 -2.83 -2.30 4.82
N MET A 22 -3.56 -2.94 3.90
CA MET A 22 -4.97 -2.66 3.70
C MET A 22 -5.84 -3.06 4.89
N GLY A 23 -5.50 -4.14 5.58
CA GLY A 23 -6.16 -4.52 6.82
C GLY A 23 -6.01 -3.45 7.90
N ARG A 24 -4.78 -2.95 8.09
CA ARG A 24 -4.49 -1.86 9.05
C ARG A 24 -5.20 -0.56 8.67
N LEU A 25 -5.20 -0.21 7.39
CA LEU A 25 -5.86 0.99 6.90
C LEU A 25 -7.39 0.90 7.07
N ARG A 26 -8.01 -0.26 6.82
CA ARG A 26 -9.45 -0.47 7.05
C ARG A 26 -9.83 -0.47 8.53
N ALA A 27 -8.94 -0.93 9.41
CA ALA A 27 -9.17 -0.88 10.86
C ALA A 27 -9.14 0.55 11.42
N ALA A 28 -8.39 1.45 10.77
CA ALA A 28 -8.23 2.84 11.18
C ALA A 28 -8.26 3.80 9.97
N PRO A 29 -9.39 3.92 9.25
CA PRO A 29 -9.47 4.56 7.94
C PRO A 29 -9.17 6.06 7.96
N ASP A 30 -9.41 6.72 9.10
CA ASP A 30 -9.24 8.17 9.25
C ASP A 30 -7.97 8.57 9.99
N THR A 31 -7.34 7.65 10.71
CA THR A 31 -6.21 7.94 11.61
C THR A 31 -4.91 7.22 11.24
N TYR A 32 -4.96 6.14 10.48
CA TYR A 32 -3.75 5.41 10.11
C TYR A 32 -2.83 6.24 9.20
N VAL A 33 -1.56 6.30 9.59
CA VAL A 33 -0.47 6.92 8.83
C VAL A 33 0.45 5.81 8.34
N MET A 34 0.61 5.68 7.02
CA MET A 34 1.47 4.67 6.42
C MET A 34 2.94 4.93 6.77
N ARG A 35 3.73 3.86 6.84
CA ARG A 35 5.20 3.95 6.84
C ARG A 35 5.76 4.14 5.41
N PRO A 36 7.02 4.58 5.23
CA PRO A 36 7.58 4.83 3.88
C PRO A 36 7.57 3.60 2.96
N ASP A 37 7.83 2.41 3.51
CA ASP A 37 7.74 1.12 2.81
C ASP A 37 6.30 0.80 2.38
N GLU A 38 5.33 1.00 3.27
CA GLU A 38 3.90 0.78 3.00
C GLU A 38 3.34 1.77 1.97
N PHE A 39 3.81 3.02 2.01
CA PHE A 39 3.49 4.03 1.00
C PHE A 39 4.05 3.63 -0.37
N SER A 40 5.30 3.15 -0.39
CA SER A 40 5.94 2.65 -1.62
C SER A 40 5.19 1.44 -2.19
N LEU A 41 4.76 0.52 -1.33
CA LEU A 41 3.95 -0.65 -1.71
C LEU A 41 2.60 -0.23 -2.28
N SER A 42 1.93 0.73 -1.65
CA SER A 42 0.66 1.29 -2.15
C SER A 42 0.83 2.01 -3.49
N ASN A 43 1.97 2.67 -3.71
CA ASN A 43 2.31 3.28 -5.00
C ASN A 43 2.57 2.22 -6.09
N TYR A 44 3.26 1.14 -5.76
CA TYR A 44 3.51 0.03 -6.69
C TYR A 44 2.19 -0.58 -7.18
N PHE A 45 1.23 -0.79 -6.27
CA PHE A 45 -0.08 -1.33 -6.59
C PHE A 45 -1.11 -0.29 -7.05
N GLN A 46 -0.72 0.94 -7.37
CA GLN A 46 -1.65 2.02 -7.74
C GLN A 46 -2.60 1.66 -8.90
N HIS A 47 -2.18 0.77 -9.81
CA HIS A 47 -2.97 0.33 -10.96
C HIS A 47 -4.13 -0.60 -10.55
N ARG A 48 -4.08 -1.18 -9.35
CA ARG A 48 -5.13 -2.06 -8.83
C ARG A 48 -6.24 -1.29 -8.12
N PHE A 49 -6.04 -0.01 -7.80
CA PHE A 49 -7.05 0.81 -7.13
C PHE A 49 -7.79 1.69 -8.13
N ASP A 50 -9.06 1.91 -7.85
CA ASP A 50 -9.70 3.12 -8.34
C ASP A 50 -8.99 4.31 -7.70
N ARG A 51 -8.44 5.20 -8.54
CA ARG A 51 -7.78 6.43 -8.10
C ARG A 51 -8.69 7.33 -7.24
N LYS A 52 -10.01 7.09 -7.28
CA LYS A 52 -11.03 7.80 -6.50
C LYS A 52 -11.36 7.13 -5.17
N ASP A 53 -10.68 6.04 -4.80
CA ASP A 53 -10.86 5.42 -3.49
C ASP A 53 -10.45 6.40 -2.38
N LYS A 54 -11.47 6.90 -1.67
CA LYS A 54 -11.30 7.91 -0.61
C LYS A 54 -10.43 7.43 0.54
N MET A 55 -10.41 6.13 0.82
CA MET A 55 -9.60 5.55 1.88
C MET A 55 -8.11 5.63 1.51
N ILE A 56 -7.76 5.21 0.29
CA ILE A 56 -6.39 5.29 -0.24
C ILE A 56 -5.93 6.75 -0.36
N MET A 57 -6.80 7.62 -0.86
CA MET A 57 -6.51 9.06 -0.96
C MET A 57 -6.27 9.70 0.40
N GLY A 58 -7.11 9.38 1.39
CA GLY A 58 -6.98 9.87 2.77
C GLY A 58 -5.68 9.41 3.41
N ALA A 59 -5.34 8.12 3.26
CA ALA A 59 -4.09 7.55 3.77
C ALA A 59 -2.85 8.25 3.18
N ARG A 60 -2.84 8.46 1.86
CA ARG A 60 -1.75 9.17 1.16
C ARG A 60 -1.63 10.62 1.64
N LYS A 61 -2.74 11.31 1.82
CA LYS A 61 -2.75 12.69 2.34
C LYS A 61 -2.11 12.76 3.73
N ARG A 62 -2.49 11.85 4.63
CA ARG A 62 -1.94 11.79 5.99
C ARG A 62 -0.45 11.48 6.01
N TYR A 63 0.02 10.55 5.18
CA TYR A 63 1.45 10.30 5.02
C TYR A 63 2.23 11.59 4.71
N TRP A 64 1.79 12.33 3.69
CA TRP A 64 2.44 13.59 3.32
C TRP A 64 2.40 14.62 4.45
N GLN A 65 1.25 14.81 5.10
CA GLN A 65 1.10 15.74 6.22
C GLN A 65 2.06 15.44 7.38
N CYS A 66 2.27 14.16 7.70
CA CYS A 66 3.22 13.76 8.75
C CYS A 66 4.69 13.91 8.33
N THR A 67 5.03 13.74 7.06
CA THR A 67 6.41 13.92 6.58
C THR A 67 6.84 15.38 6.42
N THR A 68 5.88 16.30 6.34
CA THR A 68 6.12 17.75 6.20
C THR A 68 6.04 18.52 7.51
N ALA A 69 5.72 17.84 8.62
CA ALA A 69 5.67 18.41 9.97
C ALA A 69 7.03 18.27 10.66
#